data_AF-A0A2G5XCQ5-F1
#
_entry.id   AF-A0A2G5XCQ5-F1
#
_cell.length_a   1.000
_cell.length_b   1.000
_cell.length_c   1.000
_cell.angle_alpha   90.00
_cell.angle_beta   90.00
_cell.angle_gamma   90.00
#
_symmetry.space_group_name_H-M   'P 1'
#
loop_
_entity.id
_entity.type
_entity.pdbx_description
1 polymer ?
#
loop_
_entity_poly.entity_id
_entity_poly.type
_entity_poly.pdbx_seq_one_letter_code
_entity_poly.pdbx_strand_id
1 'polypeptide(L)' 'MKYLLSVLVAMFSGMLIFFGPVGMYILCVLIIGVIFRSFILINEIHKQVVPADSNDRVKEAYERYIKEREEKETES' A
#
# COMPACT_ATOMS: atom_id res chain seq x y z
N MET A 1 -15.32 -1.51 -14.23
CA MET A 1 -14.32 -2.27 -15.01
C MET A 1 -13.09 -2.62 -14.16
N LYS A 2 -13.21 -3.32 -13.00
CA LYS A 2 -12.05 -3.70 -12.16
C LYS A 2 -11.65 -5.18 -12.29
N TYR A 3 -12.47 -6.01 -12.92
CA TYR A 3 -12.27 -7.46 -13.01
C TYR A 3 -11.80 -7.94 -14.38
N LEU A 4 -11.96 -7.14 -15.44
CA LEU A 4 -11.52 -7.48 -16.80
C LEU A 4 -10.00 -7.69 -16.88
N LEU A 5 -9.23 -6.88 -16.15
CA LEU A 5 -7.77 -7.03 -16.02
C LEU A 5 -7.38 -8.36 -15.35
N SER A 6 -8.15 -8.80 -14.36
CA SER A 6 -7.87 -10.07 -13.64
C SER A 6 -8.10 -11.29 -14.53
N VAL A 7 -9.13 -11.23 -15.39
CA VAL A 7 -9.46 -12.30 -16.34
C VAL A 7 -8.43 -12.36 -17.46
N LEU A 8 -7.94 -11.20 -17.94
CA LEU A 8 -6.88 -11.12 -18.95
C LEU A 8 -5.54 -11.69 -18.45
N VAL A 9 -5.20 -11.43 -17.18
CA VAL A 9 -3.99 -11.96 -16.53
C VAL A 9 -4.07 -13.47 -16.31
N ALA A 10 -5.24 -13.99 -15.94
CA ALA A 10 -5.46 -15.44 -15.81
C ALA A 10 -5.37 -16.16 -17.17
N MET A 11 -5.88 -15.54 -18.24
CA MET A 11 -5.83 -16.11 -19.60
C MET A 11 -4.39 -16.18 -20.14
N PHE A 12 -3.58 -15.14 -19.89
CA PHE A 12 -2.15 -15.15 -20.24
C PHE A 12 -1.35 -16.16 -19.40
N SER A 13 -1.68 -16.30 -18.11
CA SER A 13 -1.06 -17.27 -17.20
C SER A 13 -1.23 -18.73 -17.65
N GLY A 14 -2.36 -19.08 -18.26
CA GLY A 14 -2.63 -20.45 -18.71
C GLY A 14 -1.98 -20.79 -20.05
N MET A 15 -1.91 -19.82 -20.98
CA MET A 15 -1.32 -20.02 -22.33
C MET A 15 0.20 -20.28 -22.32
N LEU A 16 0.80 -19.99 -21.18
CA LEU A 16 2.22 -19.83 -20.96
C LEU A 16 2.98 -21.16 -20.78
N ILE A 17 2.29 -22.17 -20.26
CA ILE A 17 2.86 -23.50 -19.96
C ILE A 17 3.18 -24.28 -21.26
N PHE A 18 2.61 -23.90 -22.39
CA PHE A 18 2.78 -24.61 -23.66
C PHE A 18 4.01 -24.21 -24.50
N PHE A 19 4.72 -23.12 -24.16
CA PHE A 19 5.77 -22.54 -25.04
C PHE A 19 7.23 -22.88 -24.68
N GLY A 20 7.49 -23.85 -23.80
CA GLY A 20 8.88 -24.27 -23.47
C GLY A 20 9.68 -23.18 -22.73
N PRO A 21 10.96 -22.90 -23.07
CA PRO A 21 11.79 -21.92 -22.34
C PRO A 21 11.21 -20.49 -22.37
N VAL A 22 10.44 -20.14 -23.40
CA VAL A 22 9.71 -18.87 -23.50
C VAL A 22 8.62 -18.77 -22.43
N GLY A 23 8.07 -19.92 -22.04
CA GLY A 23 7.12 -20.06 -20.93
C GLY A 23 7.67 -19.59 -19.57
N MET A 24 8.97 -19.80 -19.33
CA MET A 24 9.60 -19.40 -18.07
C MET A 24 9.69 -17.87 -17.94
N TYR A 25 10.01 -17.17 -19.04
CA TYR A 25 10.15 -15.72 -19.01
C TYR A 25 8.83 -15.00 -18.74
N ILE A 26 7.74 -15.44 -19.35
CA ILE A 26 6.45 -14.76 -19.14
C ILE A 26 5.87 -15.16 -17.76
N LEU A 27 6.20 -16.35 -17.21
CA LEU A 27 5.90 -16.68 -15.81
C LEU A 27 6.62 -15.72 -14.84
N CYS A 28 7.89 -15.40 -15.07
CA CYS A 28 8.61 -14.41 -14.28
C CYS A 28 7.95 -13.02 -14.34
N VAL A 29 7.54 -12.57 -15.53
CA VAL A 29 6.85 -11.28 -15.70
C VAL A 29 5.50 -11.27 -14.97
N LEU A 30 4.77 -12.38 -14.99
CA LEU A 30 3.52 -12.51 -14.24
C LEU A 30 3.73 -12.45 -12.72
N ILE A 31 4.74 -13.15 -12.20
CA ILE A 31 5.06 -13.12 -10.77
C ILE A 31 5.38 -11.69 -10.33
N ILE A 32 6.21 -10.98 -11.09
CA ILE A 32 6.55 -9.57 -10.81
C ILE A 32 5.29 -8.69 -10.84
N GLY A 33 4.43 -8.86 -11.85
CA GLY A 33 3.16 -8.13 -11.95
C GLY A 33 2.24 -8.36 -10.76
N VAL A 34 2.14 -9.61 -10.27
CA VAL A 34 1.34 -9.96 -9.10
C VAL A 34 1.93 -9.33 -7.83
N ILE A 35 3.24 -9.41 -7.61
CA ILE A 35 3.90 -8.80 -6.45
C ILE A 35 3.67 -7.29 -6.43
N PHE A 36 3.88 -6.63 -7.57
CA PHE A 36 3.69 -5.18 -7.68
C PHE A 36 2.25 -4.76 -7.36
N ARG A 37 1.27 -5.52 -7.87
CA ARG A 37 -0.14 -5.26 -7.58
C ARG A 37 -0.47 -5.47 -6.11
N SER A 38 0.07 -6.52 -5.48
CA SER A 38 -0.11 -6.77 -4.05
C SER A 38 0.46 -5.64 -3.20
N PHE A 39 1.63 -5.11 -3.57
CA PHE A 39 2.22 -3.95 -2.89
C PHE A 39 1.35 -2.70 -2.98
N ILE A 40 0.81 -2.38 -4.16
CA ILE A 40 -0.10 -1.24 -4.32
C ILE A 40 -1.35 -1.42 -3.45
N LEU A 41 -1.93 -2.63 -3.46
CA LEU A 41 -3.13 -2.92 -2.68
C LEU A 41 -2.88 -2.80 -1.17
N ILE A 42 -1.75 -3.32 -0.69
CA ILE A 42 -1.33 -3.18 0.71
C ILE A 42 -1.12 -1.71 1.08
N ASN A 43 -0.52 -0.91 0.20
CA ASN A 43 -0.33 0.52 0.44
C ASN A 43 -1.68 1.26 0.51
N GLU A 44 -2.62 0.89 -0.35
CA GLU A 44 -3.99 1.45 -0.34
C GLU A 44 -4.74 1.06 0.93
N ILE A 45 -4.66 -0.21 1.36
CA ILE A 45 -5.23 -0.69 2.62
C ILE A 45 -4.56 0.01 3.81
N HIS A 46 -3.24 0.14 3.81
CA HIS A 46 -2.52 0.83 4.89
C HIS A 46 -3.00 2.28 5.02
N LYS A 47 -3.16 3.00 3.91
CA LYS A 47 -3.68 4.38 3.91
C LYS A 47 -5.14 4.47 4.35
N GLN A 48 -5.92 3.40 4.16
CA GLN A 48 -7.32 3.33 4.59
C GLN A 48 -7.47 2.93 6.06
N VAL A 49 -6.64 2.00 6.54
CA VAL A 49 -6.67 1.44 7.90
C VAL A 49 -5.90 2.30 8.89
N VAL A 50 -4.83 2.97 8.44
CA VAL A 50 -4.13 4.01 9.19
C VAL A 50 -4.64 5.35 8.66
N PRO A 51 -5.72 5.90 9.24
CA PRO A 51 -6.13 7.25 8.90
C PRO A 51 -4.99 8.19 9.27
N ALA A 52 -4.60 9.08 8.36
CA ALA A 52 -3.64 10.15 8.66
C ALA A 52 -4.03 10.94 9.94
N ASP A 53 -5.32 10.90 10.29
CA ASP A 53 -5.95 11.52 11.46
C ASP A 53 -5.63 10.83 12.81
N SER A 54 -5.22 9.55 12.85
CA SER A 54 -4.85 8.91 14.14
C SER A 54 -3.56 9.48 14.72
N ASN A 55 -2.71 10.07 13.87
CA ASN A 55 -1.56 10.83 14.30
C ASN A 55 -1.97 12.24 14.76
N ASP A 56 -3.03 12.83 14.20
CA ASP A 56 -3.46 14.19 14.55
C ASP A 56 -3.97 14.27 15.99
N ARG A 57 -4.80 13.34 16.47
CA ARG A 57 -5.29 13.41 17.86
C ARG A 57 -4.20 13.25 18.92
N VAL A 58 -3.21 12.38 18.66
CA VAL A 58 -2.09 12.16 19.59
C VAL A 58 -1.10 13.32 19.51
N LYS A 59 -0.84 13.83 18.30
CA LYS A 59 0.03 14.98 18.06
C LYS A 59 -0.59 16.28 18.59
N GLU A 60 -1.89 16.48 18.44
CA GLU A 60 -2.63 17.64 18.97
C GLU A 60 -2.60 17.63 20.51
N ALA A 61 -2.82 16.47 21.14
CA ALA A 61 -2.72 16.35 22.59
C ALA A 61 -1.28 16.64 23.08
N TYR A 62 -0.27 16.20 22.33
CA TYR A 62 1.13 16.47 22.63
C TYR A 62 1.51 17.94 22.45
N GLU A 63 1.11 18.57 21.34
CA GLU A 63 1.32 20.00 21.08
C GLU A 63 0.64 20.86 22.13
N ARG A 64 -0.58 20.49 22.56
CA ARG A 64 -1.31 21.19 23.62
C ARG A 64 -0.57 21.10 24.97
N TYR A 65 0.02 19.95 25.30
CA TYR A 65 0.83 19.79 26.51
C TYR A 65 2.13 20.60 26.49
N ILE A 66 2.84 20.63 25.36
CA ILE A 66 4.05 21.45 25.22
C ILE A 66 3.72 22.93 25.37
N LYS A 67 2.63 23.38 24.73
CA LYS A 67 2.20 24.78 24.81
C LYS A 67 1.85 25.22 26.25
N GLU A 68 1.10 24.40 26.98
CA GLU A 68 0.79 24.68 28.40
C GLU A 68 2.04 24.70 29.30
N ARG A 69 3.08 23.95 28.94
CA ARG A 69 4.36 23.97 29.67
C ARG A 69 5.16 25.24 29.38
N GLU A 70 5.22 25.66 28.11
CA GLU A 70 5.94 26.88 27.72
C GLU A 70 5.28 28.14 28.30
N GLU A 71 3.95 28.21 28.32
CA GLU A 71 3.19 29.32 28.93
C GLU A 71 3.47 29.39 30.45
N LYS A 72 3.51 28.25 31.15
CA LYS A 72 3.85 28.21 32.59
C LYS A 72 5.31 28.56 32.89
N GLU A 73 6.23 28.27 31.97
CA GLU A 73 7.66 28.64 32.11
C GLU A 73 7.91 30.12 31.77
N THR A 74 7.03 30.79 31.02
CA THR A 74 7.14 32.23 30.70
C THR A 74 6.40 33.16 31.67
N GLU A 75 5.45 32.63 32.46
CA GLU A 75 4.76 33.37 33.53
C GLU A 75 5.48 33.34 34.90
N SER A 76 6.64 32.68 35.00
CA SER A 76 7.51 32.65 36.19
C SER A 76 8.75 33.53 36.06
#